data_AF-A0A7Y4ZXA4-F1
#
_entry.id   AF-A0A7Y4ZXA4-F1
#
_cell.length_a   1.000
_cell.length_b   1.000
_cell.length_c   1.000
_cell.angle_alpha   90.00
_cell.angle_beta   90.00
_cell.angle_gamma   90.00
#
_symmetry.space_group_name_H-M   'P 1'
#
loop_
_entity.id
_entity.type
_entity.pdbx_description
1 polymer ?
#
loop_
_entity_poly.entity_id
_entity_poly.type
_entity_poly.pdbx_seq_one_letter_code
_entity_poly.pdbx_strand_id
1 'polypeptide(L)'
;MLSLRSLIITGLILLVTVLLSACMTGAYVATELENADRKKAYTQHIAIFKQHIKALQDKGDPLGDYFYALGNSDGWIKDVKDTKEITALFEKAAAKGSMDAKILLALQEATSEPLPGHLNEGVGPRENLKAWESGLAKLLPLLQQQCYARRLVVGDGILSEALPQVDYYSISGKIWPMFRDGRHSLIKDKNGEWSLLIAKDPERYKLWEDIDSNCNHKNELFDTPYNK
;
A
#
# COMPACT_ATOMS: atom_id res chain seq x y z
N MET A 1 -35.38 62.34 9.99
CA MET A 1 -33.95 62.63 9.73
C MET A 1 -33.12 61.50 10.32
N LEU A 2 -32.69 60.54 9.49
CA LEU A 2 -31.66 59.59 9.92
C LEU A 2 -30.33 60.34 10.02
N SER A 3 -29.65 60.24 11.17
CA SER A 3 -28.38 60.94 11.37
C SER A 3 -27.29 60.31 10.48
N LEU A 4 -26.39 61.15 9.96
CA LEU A 4 -25.28 60.77 9.07
C LEU A 4 -24.42 59.64 9.66
N ARG A 5 -24.37 59.50 11.00
CA ARG A 5 -23.67 58.41 11.70
C ARG A 5 -24.34 57.04 11.53
N SER A 6 -25.67 57.00 11.40
CA SER A 6 -26.43 55.75 11.25
C SER A 6 -26.23 55.10 9.87
N LEU A 7 -26.06 55.92 8.82
CA LEU A 7 -25.77 55.48 7.45
C LEU A 7 -24.34 54.95 7.27
N ILE A 8 -23.37 55.54 7.99
CA ILE A 8 -21.96 55.11 7.92
C ILE A 8 -21.78 53.73 8.59
N ILE A 9 -22.43 53.51 9.74
CA ILE A 9 -22.33 52.24 10.48
C ILE A 9 -23.01 51.08 9.72
N THR A 10 -24.19 51.32 9.13
CA THR A 10 -24.86 50.28 8.31
C THR A 10 -24.12 50.01 7.00
N GLY A 11 -23.52 51.02 6.36
CA GLY A 11 -22.66 50.84 5.19
C GLY A 11 -21.38 50.06 5.48
N LEU A 12 -20.72 50.30 6.62
CA LEU A 12 -19.53 49.54 7.01
C LEU A 12 -19.85 48.07 7.34
N ILE A 13 -20.98 47.79 7.99
CA ILE A 13 -21.39 46.42 8.33
C ILE A 13 -21.72 45.61 7.06
N LEU A 14 -22.36 46.24 6.06
CA LEU A 14 -22.64 45.59 4.77
C LEU A 14 -21.38 45.33 3.94
N LEU A 15 -20.39 46.23 4.00
CA LEU A 15 -19.11 46.03 3.30
C LEU A 15 -18.31 44.87 3.92
N VAL A 16 -18.31 44.75 5.24
CA VAL A 16 -17.58 43.70 5.97
C VAL A 16 -18.21 42.31 5.78
N THR A 17 -19.54 42.20 5.67
CA THR A 17 -20.20 40.90 5.39
C THR A 17 -20.01 40.44 3.94
N VAL A 18 -19.95 41.36 2.97
CA VAL A 18 -19.63 41.03 1.57
C VAL A 18 -18.15 40.62 1.42
N LEU A 19 -17.22 41.27 2.12
CA LEU A 19 -15.81 40.91 2.10
C LEU A 19 -15.53 39.55 2.75
N LEU A 20 -16.22 39.20 3.84
CA LEU A 20 -16.06 37.90 4.53
C LEU A 20 -16.68 36.72 3.76
N SER A 21 -17.81 36.94 3.08
CA SER A 21 -18.46 35.89 2.27
C SER A 21 -17.71 35.61 0.96
N ALA A 22 -17.07 36.63 0.37
CA ALA A 22 -16.23 36.48 -0.83
C ALA A 22 -14.91 35.72 -0.56
N CYS A 23 -14.30 35.91 0.61
CA CYS A 23 -13.08 35.15 0.98
C CYS A 23 -13.36 33.67 1.23
N MET A 24 -14.50 33.31 1.84
CA MET A 24 -14.86 31.91 2.06
C MET A 24 -15.25 31.19 0.76
N THR A 25 -15.89 31.88 -0.19
CA THR A 25 -16.21 31.30 -1.51
C THR A 25 -14.96 31.16 -2.38
N GLY A 26 -14.03 32.12 -2.36
CA GLY A 26 -12.76 32.01 -3.10
C GLY A 26 -11.88 30.85 -2.62
N ALA A 27 -11.72 30.68 -1.29
CA ALA A 27 -10.95 29.57 -0.72
C ALA A 27 -11.60 28.21 -1.01
N TYR A 28 -12.94 28.12 -0.92
CA TYR A 28 -13.67 26.90 -1.27
C TYR A 28 -13.51 26.55 -2.75
N VAL A 29 -13.68 27.52 -3.65
CA VAL A 29 -13.51 27.29 -5.10
C VAL A 29 -12.07 26.90 -5.44
N ALA A 30 -11.07 27.54 -4.81
CA ALA A 30 -9.67 27.15 -4.97
C ALA A 30 -9.41 25.70 -4.51
N THR A 31 -10.01 25.30 -3.38
CA THR A 31 -9.90 23.92 -2.86
C THR A 31 -10.56 22.91 -3.79
N GLU A 32 -11.73 23.23 -4.34
CA GLU A 32 -12.43 22.37 -5.32
C GLU A 32 -11.67 22.25 -6.64
N LEU A 33 -11.09 23.34 -7.15
CA LEU A 33 -10.20 23.33 -8.32
C LEU A 33 -8.96 22.47 -8.08
N GLU A 34 -8.29 22.65 -6.93
CA GLU A 34 -7.13 21.85 -6.54
C GLU A 34 -7.48 20.36 -6.40
N ASN A 35 -8.64 20.05 -5.83
CA ASN A 35 -9.18 18.69 -5.75
C ASN A 35 -9.45 18.10 -7.15
N ALA A 36 -10.03 18.88 -8.06
CA ALA A 36 -10.32 18.46 -9.42
C ALA A 36 -9.04 18.20 -10.22
N ASP A 37 -8.03 19.08 -10.10
CA ASP A 37 -6.74 18.92 -10.76
C ASP A 37 -5.98 17.70 -10.23
N ARG A 38 -5.96 17.50 -8.91
CA ARG A 38 -5.40 16.27 -8.31
C ARG A 38 -6.09 15.01 -8.83
N LYS A 39 -7.42 15.00 -8.88
CA LYS A 39 -8.20 13.86 -9.37
C LYS A 39 -7.89 13.57 -10.85
N LYS A 40 -7.74 14.61 -11.66
CA LYS A 40 -7.39 14.50 -13.07
C LYS A 40 -5.98 13.91 -13.24
N ALA A 41 -4.99 14.43 -12.52
CA ALA A 41 -3.63 13.92 -12.52
C ALA A 41 -3.60 12.44 -12.10
N TYR A 42 -4.25 12.09 -10.98
CA TYR A 42 -4.37 10.70 -10.53
C TYR A 42 -4.95 9.78 -11.61
N THR A 43 -6.02 10.19 -12.27
CA THR A 43 -6.65 9.41 -13.35
C THR A 43 -5.71 9.19 -14.54
N GLN A 44 -4.94 10.22 -14.92
CA GLN A 44 -3.95 10.13 -15.99
C GLN A 44 -2.83 9.13 -15.64
N HIS A 45 -2.33 9.15 -14.42
CA HIS A 45 -1.29 8.22 -14.00
C HIS A 45 -1.78 6.76 -13.91
N ILE A 46 -3.02 6.53 -13.47
CA ILE A 46 -3.62 5.19 -13.54
C ILE A 46 -3.72 4.71 -15.00
N ALA A 47 -4.03 5.59 -15.95
CA ALA A 47 -4.05 5.23 -17.36
C ALA A 47 -2.66 4.84 -17.89
N ILE A 48 -1.62 5.59 -17.53
CA ILE A 48 -0.22 5.27 -17.85
C ILE A 48 0.19 3.92 -17.23
N PHE A 49 -0.19 3.68 -15.98
CA PHE A 49 0.07 2.40 -15.30
C PHE A 49 -0.61 1.23 -16.02
N LYS A 50 -1.87 1.38 -16.44
CA LYS A 50 -2.56 0.35 -17.25
C LYS A 50 -1.87 0.11 -18.60
N GLN A 51 -1.36 1.16 -19.27
CA GLN A 51 -0.58 0.99 -20.50
C GLN A 51 0.73 0.23 -20.26
N HIS A 52 1.41 0.51 -19.15
CA HIS A 52 2.62 -0.18 -18.76
C HIS A 52 2.37 -1.67 -18.50
N ILE A 53 1.32 -2.00 -17.73
CA ILE A 53 0.85 -3.38 -17.53
C ILE A 53 0.66 -4.08 -18.87
N LYS A 54 -0.05 -3.44 -19.81
CA LYS A 54 -0.34 -4.03 -21.12
C LYS A 54 0.93 -4.29 -21.93
N ALA A 55 1.88 -3.35 -21.91
CA ALA A 55 3.16 -3.51 -22.60
C ALA A 55 3.98 -4.68 -22.04
N LEU A 56 3.96 -4.92 -20.72
CA LEU A 56 4.58 -6.09 -20.11
C LEU A 56 3.87 -7.39 -20.52
N GLN A 57 2.53 -7.41 -20.46
CA GLN A 57 1.73 -8.57 -20.87
C GLN A 57 1.96 -8.95 -22.33
N ASP A 58 2.06 -7.96 -23.23
CA ASP A 58 2.33 -8.18 -24.65
C ASP A 58 3.72 -8.77 -24.93
N LYS A 59 4.67 -8.50 -24.05
CA LYS A 59 6.01 -9.11 -24.08
C LYS A 59 6.06 -10.48 -23.41
N GLY A 60 4.96 -10.94 -22.83
CA GLY A 60 4.91 -12.16 -22.03
C GLY A 60 5.63 -12.05 -20.69
N ASP A 61 5.91 -10.83 -20.21
CA ASP A 61 6.56 -10.60 -18.92
C ASP A 61 5.55 -10.87 -17.77
N PRO A 62 5.84 -11.79 -16.83
CA PRO A 62 4.96 -12.09 -15.70
C PRO A 62 4.68 -10.90 -14.78
N LEU A 63 5.51 -9.86 -14.81
CA LEU A 63 5.27 -8.63 -14.03
C LEU A 63 4.03 -7.87 -14.50
N GLY A 64 3.63 -7.98 -15.77
CA GLY A 64 2.40 -7.36 -16.24
C GLY A 64 1.16 -7.93 -15.54
N ASP A 65 1.06 -9.25 -15.46
CA ASP A 65 -0.04 -9.92 -14.75
C ASP A 65 0.00 -9.67 -13.24
N TYR A 66 1.21 -9.61 -12.67
CA TYR A 66 1.40 -9.27 -11.27
C TYR A 66 0.90 -7.85 -10.95
N PHE A 67 1.32 -6.84 -11.71
CA PHE A 67 0.90 -5.45 -11.49
C PHE A 67 -0.59 -5.25 -11.72
N TYR A 68 -1.20 -6.02 -12.64
CA TYR A 68 -2.65 -6.05 -12.78
C TYR A 68 -3.35 -6.60 -11.53
N ALA A 69 -2.86 -7.73 -10.98
CA ALA A 69 -3.38 -8.31 -9.75
C ALA A 69 -3.24 -7.34 -8.56
N LEU A 70 -2.05 -6.77 -8.40
CA LEU A 70 -1.71 -5.82 -7.36
C LEU A 70 -2.56 -4.55 -7.44
N GLY A 71 -2.75 -4.00 -8.65
CA GLY A 71 -3.60 -2.83 -8.87
C GLY A 71 -5.05 -3.06 -8.47
N ASN A 72 -5.59 -4.27 -8.68
CA ASN A 72 -6.94 -4.62 -8.22
C ASN A 72 -6.99 -4.82 -6.70
N SER A 73 -5.95 -5.44 -6.12
CA SER A 73 -5.84 -5.65 -4.67
C SER A 73 -5.74 -4.34 -3.88
N ASP A 74 -4.93 -3.40 -4.35
CA ASP A 74 -4.72 -2.11 -3.69
C ASP A 74 -5.81 -1.08 -4.05
N GLY A 75 -6.77 -1.45 -4.93
CA GLY A 75 -7.93 -0.63 -5.29
C GLY A 75 -7.67 0.48 -6.32
N TRP A 76 -6.50 0.46 -6.96
CA TRP A 76 -6.09 1.40 -8.01
C TRP A 76 -6.77 1.09 -9.34
N ILE A 77 -6.88 -0.19 -9.64
CA ILE A 77 -7.70 -0.78 -10.71
C ILE A 77 -8.93 -1.37 -10.02
N LYS A 78 -10.12 -1.22 -10.61
CA LYS A 78 -11.39 -1.66 -10.01
C LYS A 78 -12.15 -2.62 -10.92
N ASP A 79 -11.39 -3.33 -11.75
CA ASP A 79 -11.91 -4.21 -12.79
C ASP A 79 -12.39 -5.52 -12.13
N VAL A 80 -11.75 -5.96 -11.04
CA VAL A 80 -12.11 -7.11 -10.19
C VAL A 80 -12.25 -6.65 -8.74
N LYS A 81 -13.29 -7.13 -8.03
CA LYS A 81 -13.56 -6.75 -6.63
C LYS A 81 -13.65 -7.92 -5.66
N ASP A 82 -13.99 -9.11 -6.15
CA ASP A 82 -14.07 -10.30 -5.31
C ASP A 82 -12.66 -10.74 -4.88
N THR A 83 -12.48 -11.04 -3.60
CA THR A 83 -11.14 -11.32 -3.04
C THR A 83 -10.56 -12.64 -3.54
N LYS A 84 -11.41 -13.63 -3.85
CA LYS A 84 -10.95 -14.90 -4.43
C LYS A 84 -10.56 -14.71 -5.88
N GLU A 85 -11.32 -13.91 -6.63
CA GLU A 85 -10.96 -13.55 -8.00
C GLU A 85 -9.64 -12.75 -8.06
N ILE A 86 -9.42 -11.82 -7.13
CA ILE A 86 -8.14 -11.09 -7.02
C ILE A 86 -7.01 -12.07 -6.68
N THR A 87 -7.22 -12.98 -5.73
CA THR A 87 -6.23 -14.02 -5.39
C THR A 87 -5.88 -14.87 -6.62
N ALA A 88 -6.88 -15.26 -7.42
CA ALA A 88 -6.67 -16.00 -8.66
C ALA A 88 -5.83 -15.23 -9.71
N LEU A 89 -5.87 -13.89 -9.71
CA LEU A 89 -4.96 -13.09 -10.54
C LEU A 89 -3.50 -13.25 -10.09
N PHE A 90 -3.23 -13.25 -8.78
CA PHE A 90 -1.89 -13.52 -8.25
C PHE A 90 -1.44 -14.94 -8.56
N GLU A 91 -2.31 -15.94 -8.39
CA GLU A 91 -2.01 -17.35 -8.72
C GLU A 91 -1.62 -17.49 -10.20
N LYS A 92 -2.34 -16.82 -11.10
CA LYS A 92 -2.02 -16.78 -12.53
C LYS A 92 -0.66 -16.14 -12.81
N ALA A 93 -0.35 -15.02 -12.16
CA ALA A 93 0.95 -14.36 -12.30
C ALA A 93 2.09 -15.24 -11.75
N ALA A 94 1.88 -15.89 -10.61
CA ALA A 94 2.83 -16.82 -9.99
C ALA A 94 3.09 -18.04 -10.88
N ALA A 95 2.04 -18.61 -11.48
CA ALA A 95 2.14 -19.73 -12.42
C ALA A 95 2.93 -19.36 -13.68
N LYS A 96 2.88 -18.10 -14.11
CA LYS A 96 3.70 -17.56 -15.19
C LYS A 96 5.14 -17.20 -14.79
N GLY A 97 5.47 -17.29 -13.49
CA GLY A 97 6.83 -17.10 -12.99
C GLY A 97 7.08 -15.81 -12.23
N SER A 98 6.06 -14.98 -11.96
CA SER A 98 6.25 -13.79 -11.12
C SER A 98 6.68 -14.19 -9.71
N MET A 99 7.89 -13.78 -9.32
CA MET A 99 8.40 -14.02 -7.97
C MET A 99 7.65 -13.19 -6.93
N ASP A 100 7.32 -11.93 -7.25
CA ASP A 100 6.52 -11.07 -6.38
C ASP A 100 5.16 -11.69 -6.05
N ALA A 101 4.48 -12.30 -7.04
CA ALA A 101 3.22 -12.98 -6.82
C ALA A 101 3.36 -14.20 -5.90
N LYS A 102 4.40 -15.02 -6.11
CA LYS A 102 4.69 -16.20 -5.27
C LYS A 102 4.94 -15.77 -3.81
N ILE A 103 5.72 -14.71 -3.62
CA ILE A 103 6.04 -14.15 -2.31
C ILE A 103 4.76 -13.67 -1.62
N LEU A 104 3.92 -12.89 -2.30
CA LEU A 104 2.70 -12.35 -1.68
C LEU A 104 1.65 -13.44 -1.39
N LEU A 105 1.58 -14.51 -2.19
CA LEU A 105 0.73 -15.67 -1.90
C LEU A 105 1.22 -16.47 -0.69
N ALA A 106 2.53 -16.73 -0.60
CA ALA A 106 3.10 -17.41 0.58
C ALA A 106 2.93 -16.56 1.86
N LEU A 107 3.05 -15.24 1.73
CA LEU A 107 2.77 -14.31 2.81
C LEU A 107 1.30 -14.31 3.20
N GLN A 108 0.38 -14.29 2.24
CA GLN A 108 -1.07 -14.39 2.49
C GLN A 108 -1.40 -15.65 3.28
N GLU A 109 -0.80 -16.79 2.93
CA GLU A 109 -0.97 -18.03 3.69
C GLU A 109 -0.45 -17.89 5.12
N ALA A 110 0.74 -17.32 5.30
CA ALA A 110 1.31 -17.12 6.63
C ALA A 110 0.40 -16.24 7.51
N THR A 111 -0.14 -15.18 6.92
CA THR A 111 -0.89 -14.16 7.64
C THR A 111 -2.38 -14.46 7.75
N SER A 112 -2.89 -15.41 6.96
CA SER A 112 -4.33 -15.66 6.78
C SER A 112 -5.11 -14.41 6.34
N GLU A 113 -4.44 -13.45 5.69
CA GLU A 113 -5.09 -12.25 5.17
C GLU A 113 -5.99 -12.61 3.97
N PRO A 114 -7.13 -11.92 3.79
CA PRO A 114 -8.08 -12.25 2.73
C PRO A 114 -7.56 -11.91 1.32
N LEU A 115 -6.50 -11.10 1.21
CA LEU A 115 -5.93 -10.64 -0.05
C LEU A 115 -4.39 -10.67 -0.03
N PRO A 116 -3.73 -11.16 -1.10
CA PRO A 116 -2.28 -11.03 -1.23
C PRO A 116 -1.82 -9.57 -1.22
N GLY A 117 -0.78 -9.27 -0.46
CA GLY A 117 -0.20 -7.92 -0.39
C GLY A 117 -0.93 -6.95 0.54
N HIS A 118 -2.09 -7.31 1.07
CA HIS A 118 -2.72 -6.53 2.13
C HIS A 118 -2.01 -6.81 3.46
N LEU A 119 -1.20 -5.87 3.92
CA LEU A 119 -0.45 -5.96 5.18
C LEU A 119 -1.00 -4.92 6.14
N ASN A 120 -2.11 -5.27 6.80
CA ASN A 120 -2.69 -4.45 7.86
C ASN A 120 -1.70 -4.26 9.02
N GLU A 121 -1.92 -3.26 9.86
CA GLU A 121 -1.22 -3.23 11.14
C GLU A 121 -1.68 -4.41 12.01
N GLY A 122 -0.72 -5.14 12.59
CA GLY A 122 -1.03 -6.28 13.48
C GLY A 122 -1.03 -7.67 12.84
N VAL A 123 -0.52 -7.81 11.61
CA VAL A 123 -0.35 -9.14 10.99
C VAL A 123 0.64 -10.00 11.77
N GLY A 124 0.28 -11.26 12.03
CA GLY A 124 1.11 -12.17 12.81
C GLY A 124 0.47 -13.54 13.02
N PRO A 125 1.09 -14.40 13.83
CA PRO A 125 0.66 -15.79 14.03
C PRO A 125 -0.65 -15.95 14.81
N ARG A 126 -1.20 -14.86 15.36
CA ARG A 126 -2.27 -14.86 16.37
C ARG A 126 -3.49 -15.66 15.95
N GLU A 127 -3.99 -15.44 14.74
CA GLU A 127 -5.22 -16.04 14.27
C GLU A 127 -5.03 -17.50 13.85
N ASN A 128 -3.86 -17.85 13.31
CA ASN A 128 -3.59 -19.18 12.81
C ASN A 128 -2.09 -19.53 12.78
N LEU A 129 -1.57 -20.04 13.90
CA LEU A 129 -0.16 -20.42 14.02
C LEU A 129 0.25 -21.51 13.00
N LYS A 130 -0.66 -22.44 12.66
CA LYS A 130 -0.35 -23.50 11.70
C LYS A 130 -0.17 -22.93 10.29
N ALA A 131 -1.04 -22.01 9.87
CA ALA A 131 -0.90 -21.33 8.59
C ALA A 131 0.33 -20.43 8.57
N TRP A 132 0.61 -19.73 9.68
CA TRP A 132 1.84 -18.97 9.87
C TRP A 132 3.09 -19.79 9.59
N GLU A 133 3.26 -20.93 10.27
CA GLU A 133 4.43 -21.79 10.07
C GLU A 133 4.48 -22.39 8.64
N SER A 134 3.34 -22.80 8.08
CA SER A 134 3.26 -23.31 6.71
C SER A 134 3.66 -22.26 5.67
N GLY A 135 3.13 -21.05 5.80
CA GLY A 135 3.42 -19.93 4.92
C GLY A 135 4.88 -19.47 5.05
N LEU A 136 5.43 -19.41 6.27
CA LEU A 136 6.84 -19.08 6.47
C LEU A 136 7.78 -20.13 5.84
N ALA A 137 7.43 -21.42 5.91
CA ALA A 137 8.20 -22.48 5.27
C ALA A 137 8.21 -22.35 3.74
N LYS A 138 7.10 -21.89 3.14
CA LYS A 138 7.03 -21.58 1.70
C LYS A 138 7.74 -20.29 1.32
N LEU A 139 7.68 -19.29 2.21
CA LEU A 139 8.20 -17.95 1.97
C LEU A 139 9.72 -17.90 2.04
N LEU A 140 10.34 -18.61 3.00
CA LEU A 140 11.79 -18.59 3.21
C LEU A 140 12.61 -18.87 1.93
N PRO A 141 12.39 -19.96 1.16
CA PRO A 141 13.16 -20.21 -0.06
C PRO A 141 12.88 -19.20 -1.18
N LEU A 142 11.74 -18.50 -1.15
CA LEU A 142 11.44 -17.41 -2.10
C LEU A 142 12.23 -16.15 -1.74
N LEU A 143 12.27 -15.78 -0.45
CA LEU A 143 13.00 -14.60 0.00
C LEU A 143 14.51 -14.74 -0.10
N GLN A 144 15.03 -15.97 -0.06
CA GLN A 144 16.43 -16.25 -0.38
C GLN A 144 16.79 -15.96 -1.85
N GLN A 145 15.80 -15.98 -2.76
CA GLN A 145 15.99 -15.64 -4.17
C GLN A 145 15.68 -14.15 -4.43
N GLN A 146 14.64 -13.61 -3.79
CA GLN A 146 14.22 -12.22 -3.90
C GLN A 146 13.68 -11.77 -2.54
N CYS A 147 14.45 -10.97 -1.80
CA CYS A 147 14.12 -10.56 -0.44
C CYS A 147 12.98 -9.54 -0.33
N TYR A 148 12.48 -9.01 -1.45
CA TYR A 148 11.44 -7.99 -1.51
C TYR A 148 10.25 -8.45 -2.34
N ALA A 149 9.11 -7.78 -2.16
CA ALA A 149 8.04 -7.72 -3.16
C ALA A 149 7.83 -6.28 -3.60
N ARG A 150 7.59 -6.06 -4.89
CA ARG A 150 7.24 -4.75 -5.43
C ARG A 150 5.85 -4.33 -4.91
N ARG A 151 5.62 -3.05 -4.65
CA ARG A 151 4.32 -2.52 -4.16
C ARG A 151 3.99 -1.24 -4.90
N LEU A 152 2.70 -0.94 -5.07
CA LEU A 152 2.26 0.34 -5.61
C LEU A 152 2.19 1.35 -4.47
N VAL A 153 2.89 2.47 -4.62
CA VAL A 153 2.89 3.57 -3.67
C VAL A 153 2.59 4.88 -4.37
N VAL A 154 1.97 5.81 -3.66
CA VAL A 154 1.87 7.20 -4.12
C VAL A 154 3.07 7.93 -3.53
N GLY A 155 3.94 8.50 -4.38
CA GLY A 155 5.12 9.23 -3.93
C GLY A 155 4.77 10.36 -2.96
N ASP A 156 5.65 10.63 -1.99
CA ASP A 156 5.44 11.67 -0.98
C ASP A 156 5.57 13.07 -1.61
N GLY A 157 4.53 13.88 -1.46
CA GLY A 157 4.27 15.11 -2.21
C GLY A 157 5.17 16.30 -1.87
N ILE A 158 6.31 16.09 -1.20
CA ILE A 158 7.19 17.18 -0.75
C ILE A 158 8.11 17.67 -1.89
N LEU A 159 8.46 16.82 -2.87
CA LEU A 159 9.39 17.18 -3.96
C LEU A 159 8.96 16.71 -5.37
N SER A 160 7.90 15.91 -5.48
CA SER A 160 7.33 15.46 -6.75
C SER A 160 5.82 15.32 -6.59
N GLU A 161 5.06 15.57 -7.65
CA GLU A 161 3.61 15.32 -7.67
C GLU A 161 3.31 13.91 -7.12
N ALA A 162 2.14 13.72 -6.49
CA ALA A 162 1.71 12.47 -5.89
C ALA A 162 1.46 11.39 -6.97
N LEU A 163 2.55 10.86 -7.53
CA LEU A 163 2.55 9.96 -8.67
C LEU A 163 2.55 8.50 -8.20
N PRO A 164 1.73 7.63 -8.81
CA PRO A 164 1.93 6.19 -8.89
C PRO A 164 3.40 5.80 -9.11
N GLN A 165 3.98 5.10 -8.14
CA GLN A 165 5.33 4.55 -8.21
C GLN A 165 5.34 3.10 -7.73
N VAL A 166 6.41 2.39 -8.04
CA VAL A 166 6.69 1.07 -7.49
C VAL A 166 7.76 1.19 -6.43
N ASP A 167 7.45 0.74 -5.23
CA ASP A 167 8.39 0.63 -4.11
C ASP A 167 8.73 -0.85 -3.84
N TYR A 168 9.78 -1.09 -3.07
CA TYR A 168 10.30 -2.41 -2.77
C TYR A 168 10.13 -2.69 -1.30
N TYR A 169 9.23 -3.61 -0.98
CA TYR A 169 8.90 -3.93 0.38
C TYR A 169 9.65 -5.18 0.84
N SER A 170 10.53 -5.02 1.84
CA SER A 170 11.15 -6.17 2.50
C SER A 170 10.11 -6.91 3.35
N ILE A 171 9.79 -8.14 2.94
CA ILE A 171 8.76 -8.95 3.61
C ILE A 171 9.25 -9.44 4.97
N SER A 172 10.55 -9.72 5.09
CA SER A 172 11.19 -10.17 6.32
C SER A 172 11.08 -9.14 7.46
N GLY A 173 11.00 -7.84 7.14
CA GLY A 173 10.77 -6.77 8.11
C GLY A 173 9.48 -6.91 8.94
N LYS A 174 8.49 -7.62 8.42
CA LYS A 174 7.25 -7.97 9.16
C LYS A 174 7.35 -9.27 9.96
N ILE A 175 8.39 -10.08 9.74
CA ILE A 175 8.49 -11.45 10.25
C ILE A 175 9.47 -11.53 11.41
N TRP A 176 10.69 -10.98 11.27
CA TRP A 176 11.72 -11.10 12.30
C TRP A 176 11.29 -10.59 13.70
N PRO A 177 10.43 -9.56 13.87
CA PRO A 177 10.02 -9.11 15.21
C PRO A 177 9.29 -10.18 16.02
N MET A 178 8.63 -11.13 15.35
CA MET A 178 7.90 -12.22 16.00
C MET A 178 8.81 -13.17 16.79
N PHE A 179 10.09 -13.27 16.41
CA PHE A 179 11.04 -14.20 17.04
C PHE A 179 12.00 -13.53 18.03
N ARG A 180 12.04 -12.18 18.08
CA ARG A 180 13.06 -11.42 18.82
C ARG A 180 12.93 -11.53 20.34
N ASP A 181 11.76 -11.22 20.88
CA ASP A 181 11.57 -10.96 22.31
C ASP A 181 10.32 -11.62 22.90
N GLY A 182 9.51 -12.30 22.07
CA GLY A 182 8.24 -12.93 22.48
C GLY A 182 7.11 -11.93 22.77
N ARG A 183 7.36 -10.61 22.79
CA ARG A 183 6.31 -9.61 23.06
C ARG A 183 5.31 -9.49 21.92
N HIS A 184 5.79 -9.66 20.69
CA HIS A 184 4.97 -9.62 19.47
C HIS A 184 4.10 -10.87 19.28
N SER A 185 4.24 -11.85 20.18
CA SER A 185 3.53 -13.13 20.12
C SER A 185 2.73 -13.40 21.39
N LEU A 186 2.48 -12.38 22.21
CA LEU A 186 1.58 -12.49 23.35
C LEU A 186 0.12 -12.50 22.87
N ILE A 187 -0.62 -13.51 23.30
CA ILE A 187 -2.06 -13.62 23.06
C ILE A 187 -2.79 -13.66 24.39
N LYS A 188 -4.00 -13.09 24.39
CA LYS A 188 -4.89 -13.13 25.53
C LYS A 188 -5.87 -14.27 25.31
N ASP A 189 -5.94 -15.21 26.25
CA ASP A 189 -6.89 -16.31 26.19
C ASP A 189 -8.33 -15.84 26.48
N LYS A 190 -9.28 -16.79 26.47
CA LYS A 190 -10.71 -16.49 26.74
C LYS A 190 -10.97 -16.00 28.16
N ASN A 191 -10.07 -16.29 29.11
CA ASN A 191 -10.18 -15.91 30.51
C ASN A 191 -9.48 -14.57 30.78
N GLY A 192 -8.76 -14.04 29.80
CA GLY A 192 -8.05 -12.78 29.91
C GLY A 192 -6.58 -12.93 30.32
N GLU A 193 -6.05 -14.14 30.40
CA GLU A 193 -4.66 -14.41 30.75
C GLU A 193 -3.76 -14.30 29.52
N TRP A 194 -2.57 -13.72 29.70
CA TRP A 194 -1.58 -13.59 28.64
C TRP A 194 -0.75 -14.86 28.56
N SER A 195 -0.71 -15.47 27.38
CA SER A 195 0.16 -16.59 27.05
C SER A 195 1.03 -16.27 25.84
N LEU A 196 2.20 -16.91 25.80
CA LEU A 196 3.15 -16.76 24.72
C LEU A 196 2.79 -17.74 23.59
N LEU A 197 2.48 -17.21 22.40
CA LEU A 197 2.15 -18.02 21.23
C LEU A 197 3.41 -18.55 20.53
N ILE A 198 4.43 -17.70 20.38
CA ILE A 198 5.73 -18.07 19.81
C ILE A 198 6.80 -17.68 20.82
N ALA A 199 7.61 -18.66 21.22
CA ALA A 199 8.76 -18.42 22.08
C ALA A 199 9.82 -17.59 21.35
N LYS A 200 10.62 -16.83 22.11
CA LYS A 200 11.83 -16.23 21.57
C LYS A 200 12.68 -17.31 20.91
N ASP A 201 13.10 -17.06 19.68
CA ASP A 201 13.92 -17.97 18.89
C ASP A 201 15.06 -17.16 18.25
N PRO A 202 16.26 -17.16 18.87
CA PRO A 202 17.39 -16.39 18.38
C PRO A 202 17.85 -16.80 16.98
N GLU A 203 17.71 -18.06 16.61
CA GLU A 203 18.15 -18.58 15.31
C GLU A 203 17.20 -18.12 14.21
N ARG A 204 15.89 -18.28 14.41
CA ARG A 204 14.88 -17.77 13.47
C ARG A 204 14.91 -16.24 13.40
N TYR A 205 15.06 -15.55 14.53
CA TYR A 205 15.21 -14.09 14.56
C TYR A 205 16.36 -13.65 13.65
N LYS A 206 17.55 -14.20 13.86
CA LYS A 206 18.74 -13.86 13.07
C LYS A 206 18.55 -14.19 11.59
N LEU A 207 17.98 -15.36 11.27
CA LEU A 207 17.71 -15.75 9.89
C LEU A 207 16.85 -14.73 9.13
N TRP A 208 15.74 -14.28 9.72
CA TRP A 208 14.84 -13.33 9.07
C TRP A 208 15.39 -11.90 9.10
N GLU A 209 16.07 -11.49 10.17
CA GLU A 209 16.75 -10.20 10.26
C GLU A 209 17.88 -10.09 9.22
N ASP A 210 18.65 -11.16 9.01
CA ASP A 210 19.73 -11.20 8.01
C ASP A 210 19.16 -11.04 6.60
N ILE A 211 18.01 -11.63 6.29
CA ILE A 211 17.33 -11.42 5.00
C ILE A 211 16.91 -9.95 4.85
N ASP A 212 16.32 -9.37 5.89
CA ASP A 212 15.83 -7.98 5.91
C ASP A 212 16.97 -6.97 5.76
N SER A 213 18.01 -7.12 6.58
CA SER A 213 19.16 -6.21 6.65
C SER A 213 20.01 -6.25 5.38
N ASN A 214 20.06 -7.41 4.71
CA ASN A 214 20.75 -7.54 3.43
C ASN A 214 19.82 -7.27 2.24
N CYS A 215 18.56 -6.90 2.46
CA CYS A 215 17.61 -6.59 1.40
C CYS A 215 17.84 -5.20 0.80
N ASN A 216 19.03 -5.01 0.25
CA ASN A 216 19.39 -3.83 -0.52
C ASN A 216 18.79 -3.96 -1.92
N HIS A 217 17.72 -3.24 -2.18
CA HIS A 217 17.19 -3.04 -3.52
C HIS A 217 17.72 -1.71 -4.07
N LYS A 218 18.00 -1.67 -5.37
CA LYS A 218 18.15 -0.39 -6.07
C LYS A 218 16.73 0.09 -6.38
N ASN A 219 16.41 1.34 -6.04
CA ASN A 219 15.18 1.96 -6.47
C ASN A 219 15.14 1.92 -8.02
N GLU A 220 14.26 1.11 -8.62
CA GLU A 220 13.93 1.28 -10.04
C GLU A 220 12.84 2.35 -10.10
N LEU A 221 13.26 3.58 -10.40
CA LEU A 221 12.33 4.67 -10.70
C LEU A 221 11.61 4.37 -12.02
N PHE A 222 10.28 4.35 -12.01
CA PHE A 222 9.46 4.33 -13.23
C PHE A 222 9.37 5.73 -13.86
N ASP A 223 10.51 6.39 -14.08
CA ASP A 223 10.54 7.79 -14.54
C ASP A 223 10.60 7.90 -16.07
N THR A 224 10.72 6.78 -16.77
CA THR A 224 10.63 6.77 -18.23
C THR A 224 9.39 6.00 -18.66
N PRO A 225 8.42 6.63 -19.36
CA PRO A 225 7.52 5.86 -20.20
C PRO A 225 8.37 4.91 -21.03
N TYR A 226 7.89 3.67 -21.19
CA TYR A 226 8.58 2.59 -21.92
C TYR A 226 8.71 2.94 -23.41
N ASN A 227 9.49 3.96 -23.74
CA ASN A 227 10.00 4.26 -25.06
C ASN A 227 11.35 3.55 -25.16
N LYS A 228 11.32 2.30 -25.59
CA LYS A 228 12.41 1.74 -26.40
C LYS A 228 11.88 1.56 -27.80
#